data_AF-C9PSG0-F1
#
_entry.id   AF-C9PSG0-F1
#
_cell.length_a   1.000
_cell.length_b   1.000
_cell.length_c   1.000
_cell.angle_alpha   90.00
_cell.angle_beta   90.00
_cell.angle_gamma   90.00
#
_symmetry.space_group_name_H-M   'P 1'
#
loop_
_entity.id
_entity.type
_entity.pdbx_description
1 polymer ?
#
loop_
_entity_poly.entity_id
_entity_poly.type
_entity_poly.pdbx_seq_one_letter_code
_entity_poly.pdbx_strand_id
1 'polypeptide(L)'
;MKYKVVEMSKKMIQAPHFKGQPNEPLSDLIVLAGNQAWEWWGKGKGEGWLLLCQALQHDSKQKPIILDVEQLNKLERLAIVPPAQKAVRVLQCGELLQAEVTALCLNLAKHSKVEQLALCNCIGEVTENLSDYIKRVRKGDSVAEIVSESITEAHKENNQANTLPFIEERTERGKRGLYRITLKTNSSTGEIYEDKIEWLCDAVEVVGMGQSEDEFYTMLRFTPNRSEQSKVIALPLKDVGERTGWQLLRKNGLNITNNQRLRPYLADYLQDYYQKGFYRVVNATGWQSGAYILPNGEVIGEPKTPVFFVGQSANNKGYGVSGSIESWQQEIANNVAGNPFMMLGVAVALSAPIIHLINAESFGVHIFGGSSTGKTTITNIASSIYGHPDEIRLSWLTTPLGISNEAQARNDGFMPLDEIGQSTNRKHVGDIAYSLFNGVGKIQGAKEGGNRDLARWRTVAFSTGEMDLETYLTNVGIKTNVGQLVRLLNIPLQRAT
;
A
#
# COMPACT_ATOMS: atom_id res chain seq x y z
N MET A 1 52.33 -50.70 12.06
CA MET A 1 51.30 -50.24 13.01
C MET A 1 50.00 -50.06 12.22
N LYS A 2 49.02 -50.96 12.41
CA LYS A 2 47.74 -50.94 11.69
C LYS A 2 46.86 -49.82 12.26
N TYR A 3 46.55 -48.79 11.47
CA TYR A 3 45.44 -47.90 11.80
C TYR A 3 44.14 -48.56 11.33
N LYS A 4 43.38 -49.06 12.30
CA LYS A 4 41.99 -49.50 12.14
C LYS A 4 41.16 -48.30 11.64
N VAL A 5 40.63 -48.39 10.43
CA VAL A 5 39.45 -47.61 10.05
C VAL A 5 38.30 -48.19 10.87
N VAL A 6 37.86 -47.43 11.87
CA VAL A 6 36.64 -47.73 12.61
C VAL A 6 35.48 -47.33 11.70
N GLU A 7 35.03 -48.27 10.88
CA GLU A 7 33.73 -48.17 10.21
C GLU A 7 32.64 -48.31 11.28
N MET A 8 32.28 -47.19 11.91
CA MET A 8 31.04 -47.12 12.71
C MET A 8 29.89 -47.22 11.72
N SER A 9 29.30 -48.41 11.60
CA SER A 9 28.03 -48.64 10.90
C SER A 9 26.94 -47.79 11.55
N LYS A 10 26.75 -46.56 11.06
CA LYS A 10 25.60 -45.72 11.42
C LYS A 10 24.34 -46.47 11.00
N LYS A 11 23.53 -46.85 11.99
CA LYS A 11 22.30 -47.60 11.78
C LYS A 11 21.35 -46.77 10.91
N MET A 12 21.03 -47.27 9.72
CA MET A 12 20.11 -46.61 8.78
C MET A 12 18.71 -46.51 9.40
N ILE A 13 18.05 -45.37 9.16
CA ILE A 13 16.64 -45.15 9.52
C ILE A 13 15.80 -45.86 8.46
N GLN A 14 14.75 -46.60 8.87
CA GLN A 14 13.88 -47.30 7.92
C GLN A 14 12.82 -46.35 7.37
N ALA A 15 12.56 -46.42 6.06
CA ALA A 15 11.49 -45.66 5.43
C ALA A 15 10.10 -46.01 6.00
N PRO A 16 9.11 -45.11 5.90
CA PRO A 16 7.72 -45.42 6.23
C PRO A 16 7.27 -46.72 5.55
N HIS A 17 6.59 -47.57 6.31
CA HIS A 17 6.09 -48.89 5.88
C HIS A 17 7.15 -49.92 5.43
N PHE A 18 8.44 -49.66 5.68
CA PHE A 18 9.53 -50.58 5.32
C PHE A 18 9.37 -52.00 5.90
N LYS A 19 9.02 -52.13 7.19
CA LYS A 19 8.90 -53.43 7.86
C LYS A 19 7.73 -54.28 7.37
N GLY A 20 6.75 -53.68 6.70
CA GLY A 20 5.56 -54.35 6.18
C GLY A 20 5.67 -54.80 4.73
N GLN A 21 6.83 -54.60 4.10
CA GLN A 21 7.03 -54.98 2.70
C GLN A 21 7.25 -56.50 2.55
N PRO A 22 6.74 -57.11 1.48
CA PRO A 22 6.97 -58.52 1.19
C PRO A 22 8.47 -58.78 0.99
N ASN A 23 8.95 -59.92 1.49
CA ASN A 23 10.34 -60.33 1.33
C ASN A 23 10.53 -61.16 0.04
N GLU A 24 9.98 -60.65 -1.06
CA GLU A 24 9.98 -61.30 -2.37
C GLU A 24 10.83 -60.46 -3.34
N PRO A 25 12.03 -60.92 -3.71
CA PRO A 25 13.00 -60.11 -4.48
C PRO A 25 12.49 -59.51 -5.79
N LEU A 26 11.56 -60.19 -6.47
CA LEU A 26 11.03 -59.79 -7.78
C LEU A 26 9.61 -59.21 -7.70
N SER A 27 9.09 -58.95 -6.50
CA SER A 27 7.80 -58.29 -6.34
C SER A 27 7.84 -56.85 -6.88
N ASP A 28 6.75 -56.37 -7.48
CA ASP A 28 6.60 -54.98 -7.90
C ASP A 28 6.41 -54.10 -6.65
N LEU A 29 7.51 -53.77 -5.97
CA LEU A 29 7.49 -52.92 -4.80
C LEU A 29 7.24 -51.46 -5.21
N ILE A 30 6.18 -50.88 -4.65
CA ILE A 30 5.74 -49.51 -4.95
C ILE A 30 6.28 -48.53 -3.92
N VAL A 31 6.95 -47.50 -4.42
CA VAL A 31 7.39 -46.32 -3.67
C VAL A 31 6.62 -45.11 -4.19
N LEU A 32 5.89 -44.41 -3.33
CA LEU A 32 5.30 -43.10 -3.63
C LEU A 32 6.28 -42.01 -3.22
N ALA A 33 6.68 -41.14 -4.15
CA ALA A 33 7.67 -40.10 -3.90
C ALA A 33 7.20 -38.74 -4.42
N GLY A 34 7.38 -37.70 -3.62
CA GLY A 34 7.04 -36.31 -3.97
C GLY A 34 6.24 -35.59 -2.88
N ASN A 35 6.02 -34.29 -3.07
CA ASN A 35 5.39 -33.44 -2.05
C ASN A 35 3.93 -33.81 -1.69
N GLN A 36 3.26 -34.63 -2.51
CA GLN A 36 1.89 -35.10 -2.27
C GLN A 36 1.80 -36.61 -1.94
N ALA A 37 2.92 -37.29 -1.67
CA ALA A 37 2.95 -38.76 -1.51
C ALA A 37 2.02 -39.30 -0.39
N TRP A 38 1.91 -38.60 0.75
CA TRP A 38 0.99 -38.99 1.83
C TRP A 38 -0.49 -38.78 1.49
N GLU A 39 -0.79 -37.68 0.81
CA GLU A 39 -2.15 -37.35 0.37
C GLU A 39 -2.63 -38.38 -0.66
N TRP A 40 -1.76 -38.72 -1.61
CA TRP A 40 -2.04 -39.71 -2.64
C TRP A 40 -2.39 -41.09 -2.06
N TRP A 41 -1.68 -41.51 -1.02
CA TRP A 41 -1.99 -42.75 -0.30
C TRP A 41 -3.27 -42.65 0.51
N GLY A 42 -3.52 -41.50 1.17
CA GLY A 42 -4.76 -41.24 1.91
C GLY A 42 -5.08 -42.29 2.97
N LYS A 43 -4.06 -42.85 3.65
CA LYS A 43 -4.19 -43.97 4.59
C LYS A 43 -4.79 -45.25 3.97
N GLY A 44 -4.51 -45.50 2.70
CA GLY A 44 -5.04 -46.63 1.92
C GLY A 44 -6.44 -46.39 1.34
N LYS A 45 -6.94 -45.16 1.44
CA LYS A 45 -8.26 -44.75 0.91
C LYS A 45 -8.18 -43.60 -0.10
N GLY A 46 -6.98 -43.15 -0.46
CA GLY A 46 -6.82 -42.12 -1.49
C GLY A 46 -7.34 -42.63 -2.84
N GLU A 47 -8.13 -41.82 -3.54
CA GLU A 47 -8.70 -42.20 -4.84
C GLU A 47 -7.58 -42.55 -5.85
N GLY A 48 -6.53 -41.74 -5.89
CA GLY A 48 -5.37 -41.98 -6.75
C GLY A 48 -4.62 -43.29 -6.43
N TRP A 49 -4.49 -43.66 -5.15
CA TRP A 49 -3.91 -44.94 -4.73
C TRP A 49 -4.77 -46.13 -5.16
N LEU A 50 -6.09 -46.05 -5.01
CA LEU A 50 -7.00 -47.13 -5.38
C LEU A 50 -7.04 -47.34 -6.90
N LEU A 51 -7.09 -46.25 -7.68
CA LEU A 51 -7.02 -46.28 -9.14
C LEU A 51 -5.71 -46.89 -9.63
N LEU A 52 -4.59 -46.52 -8.99
CA LEU A 52 -3.28 -47.08 -9.31
C LEU A 52 -3.20 -48.59 -9.02
N CYS A 53 -3.68 -49.01 -7.84
CA CYS A 53 -3.70 -50.44 -7.49
C CYS A 53 -4.53 -51.25 -8.48
N GLN A 54 -5.65 -50.70 -8.96
CA GLN A 54 -6.45 -51.32 -10.01
C GLN A 54 -5.69 -51.41 -11.34
N ALA A 55 -5.02 -50.33 -11.76
CA ALA A 55 -4.26 -50.28 -13.00
C ALA A 55 -3.07 -51.25 -13.02
N LEU A 56 -2.38 -51.38 -11.88
CA LEU A 56 -1.21 -52.25 -11.73
C LEU A 56 -1.53 -53.67 -11.23
N GLN A 57 -2.81 -54.00 -11.03
CA GLN A 57 -3.25 -55.25 -10.39
C GLN A 57 -2.55 -55.50 -9.03
N HIS A 58 -2.28 -54.43 -8.29
CA HIS A 58 -1.60 -54.44 -7.00
C HIS A 58 -2.63 -54.56 -5.85
N ASP A 59 -2.28 -55.27 -4.77
CA ASP A 59 -3.14 -55.34 -3.58
C ASP A 59 -3.18 -53.98 -2.87
N SER A 60 -4.35 -53.34 -2.88
CA SER A 60 -4.55 -52.03 -2.25
C SER A 60 -4.38 -52.05 -0.73
N LYS A 61 -4.38 -53.24 -0.08
CA LYS A 61 -4.12 -53.42 1.35
C LYS A 61 -2.62 -53.43 1.66
N GLN A 62 -1.76 -53.72 0.69
CA GLN A 62 -0.32 -53.63 0.85
C GLN A 62 0.08 -52.16 0.93
N LYS A 63 0.76 -51.77 2.01
CA LYS A 63 1.15 -50.38 2.21
C LYS A 63 2.35 -50.04 1.31
N PRO A 64 2.32 -48.96 0.51
CA PRO A 64 3.48 -48.54 -0.25
C PRO A 64 4.53 -47.92 0.68
N ILE A 65 5.77 -47.88 0.21
CA ILE A 65 6.81 -47.05 0.84
C ILE A 65 6.54 -45.61 0.45
N ILE A 66 6.60 -44.69 1.41
CA ILE A 66 6.27 -43.28 1.18
C ILE A 66 7.52 -42.44 1.44
N LEU A 67 7.86 -41.60 0.46
CA LEU A 67 8.96 -40.65 0.49
C LEU A 67 8.42 -39.24 0.23
N ASP A 68 8.00 -38.56 1.29
CA ASP A 68 7.63 -37.14 1.24
C ASP A 68 8.87 -36.23 1.33
N VAL A 69 8.66 -34.91 1.40
CA VAL A 69 9.71 -33.90 1.55
C VAL A 69 10.65 -34.19 2.73
N GLU A 70 10.15 -34.67 3.86
CA GLU A 70 10.96 -35.01 5.04
C GLU A 70 11.87 -36.22 4.77
N GLN A 71 11.36 -37.27 4.12
CA GLN A 71 12.15 -38.47 3.82
C GLN A 71 13.12 -38.26 2.65
N LEU A 72 12.74 -37.49 1.64
CA LEU A 72 13.60 -37.10 0.53
C LEU A 72 14.83 -36.29 1.01
N ASN A 73 14.63 -35.42 2.01
CA ASN A 73 15.72 -34.71 2.67
C ASN A 73 16.66 -35.60 3.52
N LYS A 74 16.27 -36.83 3.81
CA LYS A 74 17.02 -37.78 4.68
C LYS A 74 17.54 -39.00 3.93
N LEU A 75 17.53 -39.00 2.58
CA LEU A 75 17.87 -40.16 1.75
C LEU A 75 19.24 -40.77 2.06
N GLU A 76 20.27 -39.98 2.40
CA GLU A 76 21.61 -40.52 2.71
C GLU A 76 21.64 -41.52 3.88
N ARG A 77 20.70 -41.42 4.81
CA ARG A 77 20.63 -42.25 6.01
C ARG A 77 19.38 -43.12 6.07
N LEU A 78 18.62 -43.16 4.98
CA LEU A 78 17.35 -43.87 4.89
C LEU A 78 17.49 -45.19 4.14
N ALA A 79 17.07 -46.29 4.76
CA ALA A 79 16.88 -47.56 4.08
C ALA A 79 15.51 -47.52 3.40
N ILE A 80 15.51 -47.32 2.08
CA ILE A 80 14.28 -47.17 1.29
C ILE A 80 13.60 -48.51 1.09
N VAL A 81 14.32 -49.54 0.66
CA VAL A 81 13.75 -50.86 0.31
C VAL A 81 14.42 -52.01 1.06
N PRO A 82 13.74 -53.15 1.26
CA PRO A 82 14.35 -54.33 1.85
C PRO A 82 15.63 -54.76 1.11
N PRO A 83 16.67 -55.26 1.80
CA PRO A 83 17.97 -55.56 1.18
C PRO A 83 17.93 -56.62 0.07
N ALA A 84 16.90 -57.47 0.07
CA ALA A 84 16.70 -58.54 -0.92
C ALA A 84 15.94 -58.06 -2.18
N GLN A 85 15.39 -56.85 -2.18
CA GLN A 85 14.56 -56.34 -3.27
C GLN A 85 15.39 -56.09 -4.54
N LYS A 86 14.88 -56.54 -5.69
CA LYS A 86 15.51 -56.38 -7.01
C LYS A 86 14.71 -55.50 -7.97
N ALA A 87 13.40 -55.41 -7.83
CA ALA A 87 12.54 -54.57 -8.67
C ALA A 87 11.80 -53.51 -7.84
N VAL A 88 11.84 -52.25 -8.29
CA VAL A 88 11.21 -51.11 -7.61
C VAL A 88 10.57 -50.19 -8.63
N ARG A 89 9.35 -49.73 -8.32
CA ARG A 89 8.66 -48.70 -9.08
C ARG A 89 8.46 -47.47 -8.21
N VAL A 90 8.97 -46.34 -8.66
CA VAL A 90 8.82 -45.05 -7.98
C VAL A 90 7.74 -44.27 -8.71
N LEU A 91 6.67 -43.93 -8.01
CA LEU A 91 5.61 -43.08 -8.55
C LEU A 91 5.78 -41.66 -8.07
N GLN A 92 5.81 -40.75 -9.04
CA GLN A 92 5.84 -39.32 -8.78
C GLN A 92 4.44 -38.83 -8.36
N CYS A 93 4.32 -38.44 -7.10
CA CYS A 93 3.11 -37.87 -6.50
C CYS A 93 3.33 -36.37 -6.23
N GLY A 94 2.88 -35.53 -7.17
CA GLY A 94 3.11 -34.10 -7.15
C GLY A 94 4.46 -33.73 -7.77
N GLU A 95 5.17 -32.77 -7.16
CA GLU A 95 6.50 -32.36 -7.62
C GLU A 95 7.58 -33.28 -7.04
N LEU A 96 8.46 -33.75 -7.92
CA LEU A 96 9.67 -34.50 -7.60
C LEU A 96 10.80 -33.98 -8.50
N LEU A 97 11.81 -33.37 -7.91
CA LEU A 97 12.89 -32.74 -8.65
C LEU A 97 13.85 -33.80 -9.21
N GLN A 98 14.44 -33.54 -10.38
CA GLN A 98 15.41 -34.47 -10.99
C GLN A 98 16.61 -34.78 -10.08
N ALA A 99 16.93 -33.83 -9.20
CA ALA A 99 17.97 -33.97 -8.20
C ALA A 99 17.59 -35.01 -7.11
N GLU A 100 16.33 -35.03 -6.67
CA GLU A 100 15.80 -36.00 -5.71
C GLU A 100 15.73 -37.41 -6.33
N VAL A 101 15.34 -37.51 -7.61
CA VAL A 101 15.38 -38.76 -8.38
C VAL A 101 16.82 -39.30 -8.43
N THR A 102 17.80 -38.43 -8.65
CA THR A 102 19.22 -38.78 -8.67
C THR A 102 19.71 -39.26 -7.31
N ALA A 103 19.35 -38.56 -6.22
CA ALA A 103 19.71 -38.95 -4.86
C ALA A 103 19.07 -40.29 -4.45
N LEU A 104 17.82 -40.53 -4.85
CA LEU A 104 17.13 -41.80 -4.66
C LEU A 104 17.86 -42.94 -5.38
N CYS A 105 18.29 -42.73 -6.63
CA CYS A 105 19.09 -43.69 -7.38
C CYS A 105 20.42 -44.00 -6.68
N LEU A 106 21.10 -42.98 -6.15
CA LEU A 106 22.37 -43.14 -5.43
C LEU A 106 22.20 -43.96 -4.15
N ASN A 107 21.15 -43.69 -3.37
CA ASN A 107 20.82 -44.47 -2.18
C ASN A 107 20.57 -45.94 -2.55
N LEU A 108 19.71 -46.20 -3.53
CA LEU A 108 19.38 -47.55 -3.96
C LEU A 108 20.61 -48.28 -4.53
N ALA A 109 21.48 -47.58 -5.24
CA ALA A 109 22.72 -48.15 -5.77
C ALA A 109 23.67 -48.58 -4.64
N LYS A 110 23.83 -47.77 -3.58
CA LYS A 110 24.74 -47.99 -2.44
C LYS A 110 24.21 -48.98 -1.40
N HIS A 111 22.89 -48.97 -1.14
CA HIS A 111 22.31 -49.63 0.03
C HIS A 111 21.28 -50.73 -0.29
N SER A 112 21.03 -51.04 -1.57
CA SER A 112 20.10 -52.08 -1.99
C SER A 112 20.65 -52.95 -3.14
N LYS A 113 19.98 -54.06 -3.43
CA LYS A 113 20.27 -54.94 -4.57
C LYS A 113 19.33 -54.71 -5.78
N VAL A 114 18.70 -53.55 -5.86
CA VAL A 114 17.78 -53.21 -6.95
C VAL A 114 18.50 -53.25 -8.30
N GLU A 115 17.94 -53.98 -9.26
CA GLU A 115 18.39 -54.13 -10.64
C GLU A 115 17.41 -53.46 -11.62
N GLN A 116 16.12 -53.50 -11.29
CA GLN A 116 15.02 -52.91 -12.05
C GLN A 116 14.46 -51.68 -11.32
N LEU A 117 14.64 -50.48 -11.88
CA LEU A 117 14.09 -49.24 -11.35
C LEU A 117 13.34 -48.49 -12.45
N ALA A 118 12.05 -48.29 -12.27
CA ALA A 118 11.21 -47.46 -13.15
C ALA A 118 10.66 -46.26 -12.38
N LEU A 119 10.79 -45.07 -12.97
CA LEU A 119 10.06 -43.89 -12.57
C LEU A 119 8.74 -43.85 -13.36
N CYS A 120 7.64 -43.62 -12.66
CA CYS A 120 6.31 -43.59 -13.22
C CYS A 120 5.59 -42.29 -12.88
N ASN A 121 4.71 -41.85 -13.78
CA ASN A 121 3.75 -40.78 -13.48
C ASN A 121 2.65 -41.29 -12.53
N CYS A 122 1.78 -40.38 -12.10
CA CYS A 122 0.73 -40.67 -11.13
C CYS A 122 -0.38 -41.64 -11.60
N ILE A 123 -0.38 -42.03 -12.88
CA ILE A 123 -1.28 -43.03 -13.47
C ILE A 123 -0.58 -44.38 -13.72
N GLY A 124 0.70 -44.52 -13.34
CA GLY A 124 1.44 -45.78 -13.38
C GLY A 124 2.18 -46.06 -14.69
N GLU A 125 2.17 -45.12 -15.65
CA GLU A 125 2.95 -45.22 -16.88
C GLU A 125 4.42 -44.94 -16.60
N VAL A 126 5.32 -45.72 -17.21
CA VAL A 126 6.76 -45.53 -17.08
C VAL A 126 7.18 -44.27 -17.83
N THR A 127 7.63 -43.26 -17.10
CA THR A 127 8.17 -42.02 -17.66
C THR A 127 9.66 -42.15 -17.96
N GLU A 128 10.40 -42.84 -17.09
CA GLU A 128 11.85 -43.02 -17.24
C GLU A 128 12.30 -44.39 -16.70
N ASN A 129 13.20 -45.07 -17.43
CA ASN A 129 13.83 -46.31 -16.98
C ASN A 129 15.23 -46.01 -16.42
N LEU A 130 15.39 -46.18 -15.11
CA LEU A 130 16.58 -45.81 -14.35
C LEU A 130 17.49 -47.00 -14.02
N SER A 131 17.20 -48.20 -14.54
CA SER A 131 18.00 -49.41 -14.32
C SER A 131 19.45 -49.27 -14.75
N ASP A 132 19.67 -48.72 -15.95
CA ASP A 132 21.02 -48.58 -16.48
C ASP A 132 21.79 -47.45 -15.79
N TYR A 133 21.08 -46.47 -15.23
CA TYR A 133 21.66 -45.44 -14.36
C TYR A 133 22.19 -46.07 -13.06
N ILE A 134 21.41 -46.89 -12.36
CA ILE A 134 21.89 -47.61 -11.15
C ILE A 134 23.10 -48.49 -11.45
N LYS A 135 23.10 -49.21 -12.59
CA LYS A 135 24.25 -50.04 -12.99
C LYS A 135 25.52 -49.22 -13.21
N ARG A 136 25.41 -48.02 -13.81
CA ARG A 136 26.54 -47.10 -14.02
C ARG A 136 27.07 -46.56 -12.69
N VAL A 137 26.18 -46.12 -11.80
CA VAL A 137 26.55 -45.62 -10.46
C VAL A 137 27.30 -46.70 -9.66
N ARG A 138 26.88 -47.97 -9.71
CA ARG A 138 27.59 -49.08 -9.05
C ARG A 138 28.97 -49.41 -9.65
N LYS A 139 29.24 -49.00 -10.90
CA LYS A 139 30.52 -49.19 -11.58
C LYS A 139 31.52 -48.05 -11.32
N GLY A 140 31.15 -47.04 -10.52
CA GLY A 140 32.07 -45.99 -10.05
C GLY A 140 32.11 -44.72 -10.91
N ASP A 141 31.01 -44.35 -11.57
CA ASP A 141 30.91 -43.04 -12.26
C ASP A 141 30.96 -41.88 -11.24
N SER A 142 32.03 -41.07 -11.29
CA SER A 142 32.30 -39.94 -10.38
C SER A 142 31.36 -38.74 -10.55
N VAL A 143 30.55 -38.71 -11.62
CA VAL A 143 29.57 -37.63 -11.89
C VAL A 143 28.43 -37.63 -10.86
N ALA A 144 28.06 -38.79 -10.32
CA ALA A 144 26.98 -38.91 -9.35
C ALA A 144 27.35 -38.35 -7.96
N GLU A 145 28.64 -38.36 -7.59
CA GLU A 145 29.11 -37.78 -6.32
C GLU A 145 29.15 -36.26 -6.38
N ILE A 146 29.57 -35.68 -7.51
CA ILE A 146 29.56 -34.22 -7.76
C ILE A 146 28.13 -33.65 -7.73
N VAL A 147 27.15 -34.39 -8.27
CA VAL A 147 25.72 -34.03 -8.21
C VAL A 147 25.20 -34.10 -6.76
N SER A 148 25.69 -35.03 -5.94
CA SER A 148 25.27 -35.14 -4.53
C SER A 148 25.77 -33.99 -3.64
N GLU A 149 26.98 -33.47 -3.90
CA GLU A 149 27.54 -32.32 -3.16
C GLU A 149 26.81 -31.02 -3.53
N SER A 150 26.46 -30.83 -4.81
CA SER A 150 25.66 -29.68 -5.25
C SER A 150 24.19 -29.74 -4.77
N ILE A 151 23.65 -30.93 -4.54
CA ILE A 151 22.32 -31.13 -3.92
C ILE A 151 22.31 -30.79 -2.42
N THR A 152 23.40 -31.07 -1.69
CA THR A 152 23.49 -30.69 -0.27
C THR A 152 23.56 -29.18 -0.09
N GLU A 153 24.09 -28.46 -1.08
CA GLU A 153 24.03 -26.99 -1.15
C GLU A 153 22.62 -26.49 -1.51
N ALA A 154 21.96 -27.09 -2.51
CA ALA A 154 20.59 -26.73 -2.88
C ALA A 154 19.55 -26.99 -1.77
N HIS A 155 19.67 -28.08 -0.99
CA HIS A 155 18.80 -28.34 0.17
C HIS A 155 19.08 -27.41 1.36
N LYS A 156 20.31 -26.87 1.49
CA LYS A 156 20.60 -25.80 2.45
C LYS A 156 19.95 -24.49 2.04
N GLU A 157 19.97 -24.15 0.75
CA GLU A 157 19.30 -22.96 0.22
C GLU A 157 17.77 -23.04 0.38
N ASN A 158 17.16 -24.20 0.13
CA ASN A 158 15.71 -24.38 0.26
C ASN A 158 15.23 -24.37 1.74
N ASN A 159 16.03 -24.87 2.68
CA ASN A 159 15.75 -24.74 4.12
C ASN A 159 16.02 -23.32 4.66
N GLN A 160 16.93 -22.57 4.04
CA GLN A 160 17.15 -21.15 4.38
C GLN A 160 15.96 -20.28 3.94
N ALA A 161 15.38 -20.53 2.76
CA ALA A 161 14.19 -19.81 2.29
C ALA A 161 12.99 -19.96 3.24
N ASN A 162 12.76 -21.16 3.79
CA ASN A 162 11.68 -21.43 4.75
C ASN A 162 11.94 -20.92 6.19
N THR A 163 13.09 -20.32 6.46
CA THR A 163 13.41 -19.70 7.77
C THR A 163 13.69 -18.20 7.68
N LEU A 164 13.52 -17.60 6.50
CA LEU A 164 13.68 -16.16 6.33
C LEU A 164 12.70 -15.41 7.25
N PRO A 165 13.16 -14.38 7.96
CA PRO A 165 12.28 -13.54 8.74
C PRO A 165 11.25 -12.87 7.85
N PHE A 166 10.01 -12.82 8.31
CA PHE A 166 8.92 -12.18 7.58
C PHE A 166 8.13 -11.26 8.51
N ILE A 167 7.32 -10.39 7.93
CA ILE A 167 6.47 -9.44 8.65
C ILE A 167 5.03 -9.82 8.38
N GLU A 168 4.24 -9.92 9.44
CA GLU A 168 2.80 -10.09 9.32
C GLU A 168 2.06 -9.18 10.30
N GLU A 169 0.79 -8.93 10.00
CA GLU A 169 -0.15 -8.36 10.94
C GLU A 169 -0.71 -9.46 11.84
N ARG A 170 -0.54 -9.33 13.16
CA ARG A 170 -1.13 -10.24 14.14
C ARG A 170 -1.44 -9.54 15.45
N THR A 171 -2.05 -10.27 16.38
CA THR A 171 -2.28 -9.81 17.75
C THR A 171 -1.46 -10.62 18.73
N GLU A 172 -0.50 -9.98 19.39
CA GLU A 172 0.34 -10.61 20.41
C GLU A 172 0.10 -9.97 21.77
N ARG A 173 -0.25 -10.79 22.76
CA ARG A 173 -0.53 -10.35 24.15
C ARG A 173 -1.53 -9.18 24.22
N GLY A 174 -2.56 -9.21 23.36
CA GLY A 174 -3.62 -8.19 23.30
C GLY A 174 -3.25 -6.92 22.54
N LYS A 175 -2.06 -6.85 21.92
CA LYS A 175 -1.64 -5.74 21.07
C LYS A 175 -1.71 -6.17 19.60
N ARG A 176 -2.59 -5.56 18.82
CA ARG A 176 -2.65 -5.72 17.36
C ARG A 176 -1.60 -4.83 16.70
N GLY A 177 -0.85 -5.37 15.73
CA GLY A 177 0.14 -4.60 14.99
C GLY A 177 0.93 -5.42 14.00
N LEU A 178 1.97 -4.79 13.42
CA LEU A 178 2.94 -5.48 12.58
C LEU A 178 4.07 -6.05 13.43
N TYR A 179 4.36 -7.33 13.21
CA TYR A 179 5.39 -8.07 13.93
C TYR A 179 6.38 -8.67 12.93
N ARG A 180 7.67 -8.59 13.25
CA ARG A 180 8.73 -9.33 12.56
C ARG A 180 8.92 -10.66 13.26
N ILE A 181 8.69 -11.75 12.54
CA ILE A 181 8.89 -13.11 13.03
C ILE A 181 10.18 -13.66 12.46
N THR A 182 11.01 -14.21 13.33
CA THR A 182 12.20 -14.97 12.94
C THR A 182 11.97 -16.43 13.26
N LEU A 183 12.09 -17.28 12.25
CA LEU A 183 11.95 -18.72 12.38
C LEU A 183 13.32 -19.36 12.67
N LYS A 184 13.33 -20.46 13.39
CA LYS A 184 14.49 -21.33 13.54
C LYS A 184 14.10 -22.78 13.34
N THR A 185 15.04 -23.56 12.85
CA THR A 185 14.93 -25.01 12.76
C THR A 185 15.58 -25.64 13.98
N ASN A 186 14.87 -26.55 14.65
CA ASN A 186 15.44 -27.37 15.70
C ASN A 186 16.45 -28.36 15.11
N SER A 187 17.72 -28.25 15.49
CA SER A 187 18.82 -29.08 14.97
C SER A 187 18.66 -30.59 15.20
N SER A 188 17.78 -30.99 16.13
CA SER A 188 17.56 -32.39 16.50
C SER A 188 16.34 -32.99 15.80
N THR A 189 15.28 -32.20 15.58
CA THR A 189 13.99 -32.68 15.05
C THR A 189 13.73 -32.24 13.61
N GLY A 190 14.42 -31.21 13.12
CA GLY A 190 14.14 -30.57 11.84
C GLY A 190 12.88 -29.69 11.84
N GLU A 191 12.23 -29.53 13.00
CA GLU A 191 11.00 -28.76 13.14
C GLU A 191 11.28 -27.25 13.11
N ILE A 192 10.50 -26.49 12.32
CA ILE A 192 10.58 -25.03 12.25
C ILE A 192 9.65 -24.44 13.31
N TYR A 193 10.17 -23.52 14.12
CA TYR A 193 9.40 -22.82 15.14
C TYR A 193 9.70 -21.32 15.14
N GLU A 194 8.78 -20.54 15.68
CA GLU A 194 8.98 -19.09 15.88
C GLU A 194 9.96 -18.85 17.04
N ASP A 195 11.16 -18.34 16.73
CA ASP A 195 12.19 -18.04 17.73
C ASP A 195 11.99 -16.67 18.36
N LYS A 196 11.72 -15.66 17.53
CA LYS A 196 11.54 -14.27 17.98
C LYS A 196 10.38 -13.61 17.27
N ILE A 197 9.53 -12.98 18.07
CA ILE A 197 8.40 -12.18 17.62
C ILE A 197 8.65 -10.75 18.12
N GLU A 198 8.94 -9.83 17.19
CA GLU A 198 9.37 -8.47 17.51
C GLU A 198 8.38 -7.44 16.96
N TRP A 199 7.76 -6.64 17.84
CA TRP A 199 6.79 -5.62 17.42
C TRP A 199 7.46 -4.45 16.67
N LEU A 200 6.92 -4.11 15.50
CA LEU A 200 7.40 -3.02 14.64
C LEU A 200 6.57 -1.75 14.81
N CYS A 201 5.25 -1.83 14.67
CA CYS A 201 4.34 -0.70 14.77
C CYS A 201 2.88 -1.15 14.99
N ASP A 202 1.99 -0.20 15.23
CA ASP A 202 0.56 -0.45 15.16
C ASP A 202 0.17 -0.92 13.73
N ALA A 203 -0.99 -1.54 13.58
CA ALA A 203 -1.42 -2.08 12.29
C ALA A 203 -1.48 -0.96 11.24
N VAL A 204 -0.77 -1.16 10.13
CA VAL A 204 -0.72 -0.23 9.00
C VAL A 204 -0.68 -1.01 7.69
N GLU A 205 -1.52 -0.58 6.76
CA GLU A 205 -1.63 -1.14 5.42
C GLU A 205 -0.94 -0.22 4.42
N VAL A 206 -0.05 -0.77 3.59
CA VAL A 206 0.39 -0.11 2.36
C VAL A 206 -0.71 -0.30 1.33
N VAL A 207 -1.44 0.79 1.03
CA VAL A 207 -2.57 0.75 0.09
C VAL A 207 -2.13 1.03 -1.34
N GLY A 208 -0.93 1.56 -1.54
CA GLY A 208 -0.44 1.88 -2.87
C GLY A 208 0.73 2.85 -2.91
N MET A 209 1.09 3.20 -4.14
CA MET A 209 2.00 4.29 -4.44
C MET A 209 1.22 5.53 -4.82
N GLY A 210 1.69 6.69 -4.40
CA GLY A 210 1.18 7.99 -4.80
C GLY A 210 2.20 8.72 -5.67
N GLN A 211 1.74 9.51 -6.63
CA GLN A 211 2.60 10.36 -7.44
C GLN A 211 1.99 11.76 -7.62
N SER A 212 2.76 12.80 -7.29
CA SER A 212 2.47 14.20 -7.66
C SER A 212 3.18 14.55 -8.97
N GLU A 213 3.41 15.83 -9.29
CA GLU A 213 4.19 16.18 -10.48
C GLU A 213 5.69 15.85 -10.28
N ASP A 214 6.21 16.08 -9.07
CA ASP A 214 7.65 16.02 -8.78
C ASP A 214 8.05 14.98 -7.72
N GLU A 215 7.08 14.38 -7.01
CA GLU A 215 7.37 13.49 -5.89
C GLU A 215 6.55 12.19 -5.93
N PHE A 216 7.15 11.13 -5.39
CA PHE A 216 6.50 9.85 -5.12
C PHE A 216 6.23 9.68 -3.63
N TYR A 217 5.18 8.93 -3.32
CA TYR A 217 4.69 8.72 -1.96
C TYR A 217 4.35 7.24 -1.74
N THR A 218 4.59 6.77 -0.52
CA THR A 218 3.94 5.59 0.01
C THR A 218 2.58 5.98 0.57
N MET A 219 1.51 5.35 0.09
CA MET A 219 0.17 5.58 0.60
C MET A 219 -0.14 4.58 1.72
N LEU A 220 -0.44 5.09 2.91
CA LEU A 220 -0.61 4.29 4.12
C LEU A 220 -2.00 4.48 4.69
N ARG A 221 -2.65 3.38 5.08
CA ARG A 221 -3.94 3.39 5.79
C ARG A 221 -3.78 2.75 7.16
N PHE A 222 -4.26 3.44 8.18
CA PHE A 222 -4.29 2.91 9.55
C PHE A 222 -5.32 3.65 10.40
N THR A 223 -5.67 3.04 11.53
CA THR A 223 -6.51 3.67 12.56
C THR A 223 -5.59 4.22 13.65
N PRO A 224 -5.56 5.56 13.86
CA PRO A 224 -4.76 6.15 14.93
C PRO A 224 -5.12 5.57 16.29
N ASN A 225 -4.14 5.46 17.18
CA ASN A 225 -4.37 4.95 18.53
C ASN A 225 -5.49 5.74 19.24
N ARG A 226 -6.49 5.03 19.77
CA ARG A 226 -7.72 5.58 20.40
C ARG A 226 -8.67 6.33 19.46
N SER A 227 -8.53 6.16 18.16
CA SER A 227 -9.52 6.62 17.18
C SER A 227 -10.36 5.43 16.69
N GLU A 228 -11.60 5.70 16.32
CA GLU A 228 -12.47 4.74 15.64
C GLU A 228 -12.40 4.89 14.11
N GLN A 229 -11.81 5.99 13.62
CA GLN A 229 -11.77 6.31 12.20
C GLN A 229 -10.41 5.97 11.60
N SER A 230 -10.42 5.12 10.57
CA SER A 230 -9.24 4.91 9.73
C SER A 230 -8.95 6.16 8.92
N LYS A 231 -7.67 6.44 8.69
CA LYS A 231 -7.26 7.51 7.77
C LYS A 231 -6.20 7.03 6.79
N VAL A 232 -6.11 7.74 5.67
CA VAL A 232 -5.05 7.57 4.68
C VAL A 232 -4.07 8.73 4.81
N ILE A 233 -2.79 8.46 4.71
CA ILE A 233 -1.73 9.47 4.62
C ILE A 233 -0.83 9.18 3.41
N ALA A 234 -0.22 10.24 2.87
CA ALA A 234 0.87 10.14 1.91
C ALA A 234 2.20 10.39 2.64
N LEU A 235 3.08 9.39 2.66
CA LEU A 235 4.44 9.50 3.18
C LEU A 235 5.39 9.68 1.98
N PRO A 236 6.10 10.83 1.85
CA PRO A 236 7.05 11.00 0.75
C PRO A 236 8.08 9.87 0.73
N LEU A 237 8.36 9.31 -0.45
CA LEU A 237 9.25 8.15 -0.57
C LEU A 237 10.66 8.48 -0.05
N LYS A 238 11.13 9.71 -0.29
CA LYS A 238 12.40 10.25 0.24
C LYS A 238 12.48 10.28 1.77
N ASP A 239 11.34 10.25 2.45
CA ASP A 239 11.22 10.29 3.91
C ASP A 239 11.03 8.89 4.52
N VAL A 240 10.82 7.84 3.72
CA VAL A 240 10.69 6.47 4.22
C VAL A 240 12.04 6.02 4.79
N GLY A 241 12.04 5.48 6.01
CA GLY A 241 13.29 5.15 6.70
C GLY A 241 13.94 6.32 7.45
N GLU A 242 13.58 7.55 7.08
CA GLU A 242 14.21 8.77 7.58
C GLU A 242 13.53 9.35 8.82
N ARG A 243 14.26 10.23 9.51
CA ARG A 243 13.77 10.91 10.73
C ARG A 243 12.45 11.64 10.47
N THR A 244 12.33 12.34 9.33
CA THR A 244 11.15 13.10 8.91
C THR A 244 9.94 12.19 8.69
N GLY A 245 10.11 11.04 8.03
CA GLY A 245 9.03 10.07 7.85
C GLY A 245 8.55 9.47 9.16
N TRP A 246 9.47 9.09 10.05
CA TRP A 246 9.13 8.62 11.40
C TRP A 246 8.41 9.67 12.24
N GLN A 247 8.72 10.96 12.06
CA GLN A 247 7.99 12.05 12.71
C GLN A 247 6.58 12.20 12.12
N LEU A 248 6.42 12.06 10.81
CA LEU A 248 5.12 12.14 10.13
C LEU A 248 4.17 11.02 10.59
N LEU A 249 4.65 9.77 10.70
CA LEU A 249 3.86 8.65 11.19
C LEU A 249 3.36 8.89 12.63
N ARG A 250 4.27 9.31 13.52
CA ARG A 250 3.93 9.62 14.92
C ARG A 250 3.00 10.83 15.06
N LYS A 251 3.22 11.90 14.28
CA LYS A 251 2.32 13.06 14.22
C LYS A 251 0.90 12.62 13.87
N ASN A 252 0.79 11.59 13.04
CA ASN A 252 -0.48 11.01 12.63
C ASN A 252 -1.02 9.93 13.59
N GLY A 253 -0.37 9.68 14.73
CA GLY A 253 -0.88 8.78 15.76
C GLY A 253 -0.60 7.29 15.52
N LEU A 254 0.33 6.95 14.62
CA LEU A 254 0.85 5.60 14.47
C LEU A 254 2.00 5.38 15.47
N ASN A 255 1.87 4.44 16.40
CA ASN A 255 3.01 4.06 17.24
C ASN A 255 3.97 3.18 16.44
N ILE A 256 5.26 3.48 16.55
CA ILE A 256 6.34 2.71 15.91
C ILE A 256 7.40 2.33 16.95
N THR A 257 8.15 1.28 16.66
CA THR A 257 9.22 0.79 17.52
C THR A 257 10.34 1.83 17.71
N ASN A 258 10.84 1.94 18.93
CA ASN A 258 12.00 2.75 19.25
C ASN A 258 13.32 2.00 19.04
N ASN A 259 13.26 0.69 18.79
CA ASN A 259 14.43 -0.12 18.51
C ASN A 259 14.99 0.21 17.12
N GLN A 260 16.16 0.84 17.08
CA GLN A 260 16.80 1.26 15.83
C GLN A 260 17.13 0.09 14.89
N ARG A 261 17.44 -1.10 15.44
CA ARG A 261 17.68 -2.31 14.64
C ARG A 261 16.45 -2.75 13.85
N LEU A 262 15.24 -2.46 14.35
CA LEU A 262 14.00 -2.91 13.74
C LEU A 262 13.45 -1.95 12.67
N ARG A 263 13.90 -0.69 12.67
CA ARG A 263 13.36 0.35 11.76
C ARG A 263 13.61 0.08 10.28
N PRO A 264 14.78 -0.44 9.84
CA PRO A 264 14.99 -0.76 8.44
C PRO A 264 13.95 -1.75 7.90
N TYR A 265 13.63 -2.82 8.66
CA TYR A 265 12.61 -3.78 8.24
C TYR A 265 11.21 -3.18 8.12
N LEU A 266 10.86 -2.22 8.98
CA LEU A 266 9.62 -1.46 8.82
C LEU A 266 9.68 -0.56 7.57
N ALA A 267 10.81 0.09 7.30
CA ALA A 267 10.98 0.91 6.10
C ALA A 267 10.86 0.07 4.81
N ASP A 268 11.38 -1.15 4.81
CA ASP A 268 11.25 -2.09 3.70
C ASP A 268 9.79 -2.53 3.52
N TYR A 269 9.10 -2.89 4.61
CA TYR A 269 7.67 -3.24 4.57
C TYR A 269 6.82 -2.10 4.01
N LEU A 270 7.09 -0.85 4.40
CA LEU A 270 6.35 0.30 3.90
C LEU A 270 6.57 0.55 2.39
N GLN A 271 7.58 -0.06 1.78
CA GLN A 271 7.84 0.02 0.34
C GLN A 271 7.39 -1.22 -0.43
N ASP A 272 6.69 -2.16 0.21
CA ASP A 272 6.13 -3.31 -0.48
C ASP A 272 4.81 -2.94 -1.17
N TYR A 273 4.91 -2.70 -2.48
CA TYR A 273 3.79 -2.29 -3.34
C TYR A 273 3.21 -3.45 -4.17
N TYR A 274 3.56 -4.71 -3.89
CA TYR A 274 3.13 -5.83 -4.70
C TYR A 274 1.59 -5.89 -4.81
N GLN A 275 1.07 -5.79 -6.05
CA GLN A 275 -0.37 -5.77 -6.38
C GLN A 275 -1.18 -4.67 -5.67
N LYS A 276 -0.55 -3.54 -5.30
CA LYS A 276 -1.23 -2.41 -4.66
C LYS A 276 -1.73 -1.36 -5.66
N GLY A 277 -2.65 -0.52 -5.20
CA GLY A 277 -3.26 0.54 -6.01
C GLY A 277 -2.31 1.70 -6.30
N PHE A 278 -2.78 2.64 -7.13
CA PHE A 278 -2.05 3.86 -7.45
C PHE A 278 -2.92 5.09 -7.16
N TYR A 279 -2.31 6.11 -6.58
CA TYR A 279 -2.96 7.38 -6.23
C TYR A 279 -2.33 8.53 -6.99
N ARG A 280 -3.16 9.44 -7.50
CA ARG A 280 -2.69 10.76 -7.93
C ARG A 280 -2.64 11.66 -6.71
N VAL A 281 -1.46 12.15 -6.36
CA VAL A 281 -1.29 13.07 -5.22
C VAL A 281 -1.30 14.50 -5.73
N VAL A 282 -2.10 15.37 -5.12
CA VAL A 282 -2.28 16.76 -5.55
C VAL A 282 -2.07 17.75 -4.42
N ASN A 283 -1.50 18.90 -4.76
CA ASN A 283 -1.13 19.96 -3.81
C ASN A 283 -2.14 21.13 -3.80
N ALA A 284 -3.06 21.16 -4.75
CA ALA A 284 -4.10 22.19 -4.88
C ALA A 284 -5.50 21.54 -4.89
N THR A 285 -6.49 22.31 -4.47
CA THR A 285 -7.92 21.93 -4.49
C THR A 285 -8.55 22.27 -5.84
N GLY A 286 -9.87 22.14 -5.94
CA GLY A 286 -10.61 22.45 -7.16
C GLY A 286 -10.65 21.28 -8.12
N TRP A 287 -10.77 21.56 -9.42
CA TRP A 287 -10.82 20.52 -10.42
C TRP A 287 -9.44 19.90 -10.63
N GLN A 288 -9.31 18.63 -10.27
CA GLN A 288 -8.09 17.86 -10.32
C GLN A 288 -8.39 16.45 -10.82
N SER A 289 -7.68 16.04 -11.88
CA SER A 289 -7.72 14.64 -12.37
C SER A 289 -9.14 14.07 -12.60
N GLY A 290 -10.07 14.92 -13.03
CA GLY A 290 -11.46 14.54 -13.32
C GLY A 290 -12.41 14.53 -12.12
N ALA A 291 -11.98 15.02 -10.96
CA ALA A 291 -12.82 15.21 -9.78
C ALA A 291 -12.66 16.62 -9.21
N TYR A 292 -13.60 17.05 -8.36
CA TYR A 292 -13.51 18.32 -7.65
C TYR A 292 -13.11 18.09 -6.19
N ILE A 293 -12.05 18.75 -5.74
CA ILE A 293 -11.46 18.53 -4.41
C ILE A 293 -11.75 19.75 -3.54
N LEU A 294 -12.31 19.51 -2.35
CA LEU A 294 -12.53 20.55 -1.35
C LEU A 294 -11.30 20.74 -0.44
N PRO A 295 -11.18 21.88 0.25
CA PRO A 295 -10.02 22.16 1.13
C PRO A 295 -9.92 21.29 2.39
N ASN A 296 -10.99 20.57 2.75
CA ASN A 296 -10.96 19.48 3.74
C ASN A 296 -10.36 18.17 3.19
N GLY A 297 -10.07 18.10 1.88
CA GLY A 297 -9.59 16.90 1.19
C GLY A 297 -10.69 15.98 0.68
N GLU A 298 -11.97 16.35 0.85
CA GLU A 298 -13.09 15.62 0.27
C GLU A 298 -13.03 15.68 -1.26
N VAL A 299 -13.27 14.53 -1.90
CA VAL A 299 -13.24 14.36 -3.35
C VAL A 299 -14.67 14.15 -3.84
N ILE A 300 -15.16 15.07 -4.64
CA ILE A 300 -16.47 15.02 -5.28
C ILE A 300 -16.30 14.52 -6.73
N GLY A 301 -16.95 13.40 -7.04
CA GLY A 301 -16.87 12.73 -8.33
C GLY A 301 -16.07 11.43 -8.28
N GLU A 302 -15.96 10.76 -9.43
CA GLU A 302 -15.34 9.42 -9.55
C GLU A 302 -14.13 9.49 -10.50
N PRO A 303 -12.95 9.91 -10.02
CA PRO A 303 -11.77 9.96 -10.87
C PRO A 303 -11.31 8.54 -11.21
N LYS A 304 -10.82 8.32 -12.44
CA LYS A 304 -10.32 7.01 -12.89
C LYS A 304 -9.19 6.47 -12.01
N THR A 305 -8.37 7.39 -11.48
CA THR A 305 -7.31 7.11 -10.51
C THR A 305 -7.68 7.82 -9.21
N PRO A 306 -7.70 7.12 -8.06
CA PRO A 306 -7.95 7.75 -6.77
C PRO A 306 -7.04 8.96 -6.55
N VAL A 307 -7.62 10.08 -6.12
CA VAL A 307 -6.89 11.32 -5.87
C VAL A 307 -6.72 11.52 -4.38
N PHE A 308 -5.54 11.95 -3.94
CA PHE A 308 -5.24 12.26 -2.55
C PHE A 308 -4.65 13.66 -2.43
N PHE A 309 -5.30 14.52 -1.65
CA PHE A 309 -4.86 15.89 -1.42
C PHE A 309 -3.92 15.96 -0.21
N VAL A 310 -2.73 16.54 -0.41
CA VAL A 310 -1.72 16.76 0.67
C VAL A 310 -1.58 18.23 1.06
N GLY A 311 -2.31 19.13 0.40
CA GLY A 311 -2.22 20.57 0.67
C GLY A 311 -2.74 20.94 2.06
N GLN A 312 -2.21 22.04 2.60
CA GLN A 312 -2.56 22.56 3.92
C GLN A 312 -3.43 23.81 3.76
N SER A 313 -4.72 23.72 4.09
CA SER A 313 -5.52 24.91 4.43
C SER A 313 -5.60 25.03 5.96
N ALA A 314 -5.36 26.22 6.50
CA ALA A 314 -5.56 26.49 7.93
C ALA A 314 -7.03 26.31 8.33
N ASN A 315 -7.95 26.46 7.37
CA ASN A 315 -9.40 26.47 7.57
C ASN A 315 -10.07 25.21 7.02
N ASN A 316 -9.33 24.10 6.89
CA ASN A 316 -9.87 22.83 6.39
C ASN A 316 -11.08 22.34 7.20
N LYS A 317 -11.10 22.57 8.52
CA LYS A 317 -12.22 22.21 9.42
C LYS A 317 -13.51 22.94 9.11
N GLY A 318 -13.42 24.14 8.52
CA GLY A 318 -14.58 24.94 8.18
C GLY A 318 -15.41 24.34 7.05
N TYR A 319 -14.81 23.46 6.23
CA TYR A 319 -15.51 22.76 5.15
C TYR A 319 -16.14 21.48 5.70
N GLY A 320 -17.46 21.52 5.89
CA GLY A 320 -18.23 20.41 6.42
C GLY A 320 -19.72 20.61 6.19
N VAL A 321 -20.47 19.51 6.29
CA VAL A 321 -21.92 19.49 6.12
C VAL A 321 -22.60 19.56 7.49
N SER A 322 -23.56 20.47 7.63
CA SER A 322 -24.44 20.56 8.80
C SER A 322 -25.88 20.79 8.33
N GLY A 323 -26.81 19.98 8.84
CA GLY A 323 -28.20 19.95 8.37
C GLY A 323 -28.35 19.20 7.05
N SER A 324 -29.43 19.52 6.31
CA SER A 324 -29.74 18.93 5.01
C SER A 324 -29.96 20.01 3.94
N ILE A 325 -29.90 19.63 2.67
CA ILE A 325 -30.17 20.55 1.55
C ILE A 325 -31.59 21.14 1.64
N GLU A 326 -32.56 20.34 2.06
CA GLU A 326 -33.95 20.77 2.24
C GLU A 326 -34.05 21.84 3.34
N SER A 327 -33.37 21.63 4.47
CA SER A 327 -33.33 22.62 5.55
C SER A 327 -32.66 23.92 5.10
N TRP A 328 -31.58 23.84 4.31
CA TRP A 328 -30.91 25.01 3.76
C TRP A 328 -31.82 25.77 2.80
N GLN A 329 -32.54 25.06 1.93
CA GLN A 329 -33.50 25.68 1.01
C GLN A 329 -34.65 26.37 1.77
N GLN A 330 -35.21 25.69 2.76
CA GLN A 330 -36.32 26.20 3.54
C GLN A 330 -35.94 27.43 4.37
N GLU A 331 -34.83 27.35 5.12
CA GLU A 331 -34.46 28.35 6.14
C GLU A 331 -33.57 29.47 5.58
N ILE A 332 -32.85 29.24 4.47
CA ILE A 332 -31.93 30.22 3.87
C ILE A 332 -32.41 30.64 2.48
N ALA A 333 -32.52 29.70 1.52
CA ALA A 333 -32.77 30.06 0.12
C ALA A 333 -34.10 30.79 -0.09
N ASN A 334 -35.16 30.39 0.61
CA ASN A 334 -36.45 31.06 0.55
C ASN A 334 -36.39 32.52 0.99
N ASN A 335 -35.52 32.85 1.95
CA ASN A 335 -35.31 34.22 2.43
C ASN A 335 -34.38 35.03 1.50
N VAL A 336 -33.61 34.36 0.64
CA VAL A 336 -32.75 34.99 -0.38
C VAL A 336 -33.57 35.46 -1.59
N ALA A 337 -34.65 34.74 -1.92
CA ALA A 337 -35.47 35.02 -3.09
C ALA A 337 -36.02 36.45 -3.08
N GLY A 338 -35.79 37.19 -4.17
CA GLY A 338 -36.24 38.57 -4.32
C GLY A 338 -35.31 39.63 -3.72
N ASN A 339 -34.25 39.25 -2.99
CA ASN A 339 -33.21 40.18 -2.55
C ASN A 339 -32.00 40.14 -3.51
N PRO A 340 -31.77 41.17 -4.33
CA PRO A 340 -30.72 41.14 -5.36
C PRO A 340 -29.31 40.91 -4.83
N PHE A 341 -28.98 41.44 -3.65
CA PHE A 341 -27.64 41.34 -3.08
C PHE A 341 -27.38 39.97 -2.44
N MET A 342 -28.38 39.39 -1.78
CA MET A 342 -28.28 38.02 -1.27
C MET A 342 -28.21 37.02 -2.43
N MET A 343 -29.05 37.20 -3.47
CA MET A 343 -29.01 36.39 -4.69
C MET A 343 -27.66 36.50 -5.37
N LEU A 344 -27.09 37.70 -5.45
CA LEU A 344 -25.74 37.91 -5.99
C LEU A 344 -24.69 37.14 -5.18
N GLY A 345 -24.72 37.22 -3.84
CA GLY A 345 -23.77 36.46 -3.00
C GLY A 345 -23.82 34.95 -3.27
N VAL A 346 -25.03 34.38 -3.35
CA VAL A 346 -25.24 32.96 -3.70
C VAL A 346 -24.74 32.66 -5.12
N ALA A 347 -25.05 33.51 -6.11
CA ALA A 347 -24.63 33.31 -7.49
C ALA A 347 -23.10 33.35 -7.63
N VAL A 348 -22.43 34.27 -6.94
CA VAL A 348 -20.97 34.37 -6.93
C VAL A 348 -20.35 33.11 -6.33
N ALA A 349 -20.86 32.63 -5.19
CA ALA A 349 -20.41 31.39 -4.59
C ALA A 349 -20.57 30.18 -5.53
N LEU A 350 -21.75 29.99 -6.12
CA LEU A 350 -22.01 28.87 -7.03
C LEU A 350 -21.22 28.96 -8.34
N SER A 351 -20.81 30.16 -8.76
CA SER A 351 -19.98 30.33 -9.95
C SER A 351 -18.55 29.80 -9.79
N ALA A 352 -18.07 29.65 -8.55
CA ALA A 352 -16.67 29.34 -8.29
C ALA A 352 -16.19 28.01 -8.89
N PRO A 353 -16.89 26.86 -8.77
CA PRO A 353 -16.48 25.64 -9.46
C PRO A 353 -16.68 25.73 -10.98
N ILE A 354 -17.50 26.65 -11.48
CA ILE A 354 -17.87 26.73 -12.91
C ILE A 354 -16.77 27.41 -13.73
N ILE A 355 -16.05 28.37 -13.16
CA ILE A 355 -15.03 29.14 -13.91
C ILE A 355 -13.92 28.26 -14.49
N HIS A 356 -13.64 27.10 -13.87
CA HIS A 356 -12.74 26.11 -14.43
C HIS A 356 -13.26 25.57 -15.77
N LEU A 357 -14.50 25.10 -15.76
CA LEU A 357 -15.15 24.39 -16.87
C LEU A 357 -15.32 25.27 -18.11
N ILE A 358 -15.52 26.57 -17.91
CA ILE A 358 -15.67 27.55 -19.01
C ILE A 358 -14.35 28.26 -19.35
N ASN A 359 -13.24 27.86 -18.73
CA ASN A 359 -11.94 28.49 -18.88
C ASN A 359 -11.92 30.02 -18.58
N ALA A 360 -12.70 30.47 -17.61
CA ALA A 360 -12.72 31.86 -17.18
C ALA A 360 -11.56 32.16 -16.21
N GLU A 361 -11.13 33.43 -16.16
CA GLU A 361 -10.13 33.91 -15.20
C GLU A 361 -10.72 34.09 -13.80
N SER A 362 -9.86 34.25 -12.79
CA SER A 362 -10.28 34.69 -11.45
C SER A 362 -10.96 36.06 -11.52
N PHE A 363 -12.02 36.23 -10.74
CA PHE A 363 -12.67 37.53 -10.56
C PHE A 363 -13.19 37.65 -9.13
N GLY A 364 -13.63 38.86 -8.77
CA GLY A 364 -14.29 39.07 -7.50
C GLY A 364 -15.48 40.01 -7.60
N VAL A 365 -16.32 39.94 -6.58
CA VAL A 365 -17.39 40.90 -6.32
C VAL A 365 -17.12 41.53 -4.96
N HIS A 366 -17.04 42.85 -4.94
CA HIS A 366 -16.89 43.65 -3.73
C HIS A 366 -18.18 44.43 -3.48
N ILE A 367 -18.91 44.07 -2.43
CA ILE A 367 -20.05 44.86 -1.97
C ILE A 367 -19.60 45.85 -0.91
N PHE A 368 -19.97 47.12 -1.08
CA PHE A 368 -19.57 48.17 -0.16
C PHE A 368 -20.72 49.09 0.24
N GLY A 369 -20.64 49.65 1.44
CA GLY A 369 -21.63 50.59 1.97
C GLY A 369 -21.54 50.70 3.48
N GLY A 370 -22.34 51.59 4.07
CA GLY A 370 -22.30 51.89 5.51
C GLY A 370 -22.42 50.65 6.41
N SER A 371 -22.04 50.79 7.68
CA SER A 371 -22.21 49.72 8.67
C SER A 371 -23.68 49.31 8.84
N SER A 372 -23.88 48.07 9.27
CA SER A 372 -25.21 47.49 9.54
C SER A 372 -26.16 47.48 8.34
N THR A 373 -25.63 47.26 7.14
CA THR A 373 -26.38 47.17 5.87
C THR A 373 -26.65 45.73 5.41
N GLY A 374 -26.15 44.72 6.13
CA GLY A 374 -26.34 43.30 5.80
C GLY A 374 -25.18 42.64 5.05
N LYS A 375 -24.04 43.33 4.86
CA LYS A 375 -22.82 42.80 4.19
C LYS A 375 -22.40 41.43 4.73
N THR A 376 -22.21 41.35 6.05
CA THR A 376 -21.79 40.11 6.73
C THR A 376 -22.85 39.00 6.60
N THR A 377 -24.14 39.34 6.64
CA THR A 377 -25.23 38.38 6.42
C THR A 377 -25.15 37.77 5.02
N ILE A 378 -24.95 38.59 3.99
CA ILE A 378 -24.80 38.13 2.60
C ILE A 378 -23.57 37.22 2.48
N THR A 379 -22.43 37.62 3.06
CA THR A 379 -21.21 36.79 3.08
C THR A 379 -21.45 35.46 3.79
N ASN A 380 -22.22 35.44 4.89
CA ASN A 380 -22.54 34.21 5.61
C ASN A 380 -23.43 33.28 4.80
N ILE A 381 -24.45 33.81 4.14
CA ILE A 381 -25.31 33.05 3.24
C ILE A 381 -24.47 32.40 2.14
N ALA A 382 -23.62 33.18 1.46
CA ALA A 382 -22.75 32.67 0.39
C ALA A 382 -21.75 31.62 0.91
N SER A 383 -21.17 31.85 2.08
CA SER A 383 -20.20 30.94 2.72
C SER A 383 -20.84 29.61 3.14
N SER A 384 -22.10 29.63 3.57
CA SER A 384 -22.83 28.44 4.02
C SER A 384 -23.00 27.35 2.95
N ILE A 385 -22.80 27.69 1.66
CA ILE A 385 -22.79 26.74 0.55
C ILE A 385 -21.61 25.77 0.64
N TYR A 386 -20.49 26.20 1.24
CA TYR A 386 -19.25 25.43 1.33
C TYR A 386 -18.95 24.90 2.74
N GLY A 387 -19.47 25.54 3.78
CA GLY A 387 -19.21 25.13 5.15
C GLY A 387 -19.54 26.22 6.19
N HIS A 388 -18.96 26.10 7.39
CA HIS A 388 -19.25 27.01 8.48
C HIS A 388 -18.74 28.43 8.17
N PRO A 389 -19.61 29.46 8.09
CA PRO A 389 -19.23 30.78 7.62
C PRO A 389 -18.06 31.41 8.37
N ASP A 390 -18.04 31.34 9.70
CA ASP A 390 -16.99 31.96 10.51
C ASP A 390 -15.65 31.22 10.40
N GLU A 391 -15.65 29.93 10.06
CA GLU A 391 -14.42 29.15 9.92
C GLU A 391 -13.81 29.33 8.53
N ILE A 392 -14.64 29.47 7.49
CA ILE A 392 -14.13 29.61 6.12
C ILE A 392 -13.84 31.05 5.71
N ARG A 393 -14.35 32.05 6.45
CA ARG A 393 -14.14 33.47 6.19
C ARG A 393 -12.67 33.87 6.36
N LEU A 394 -12.18 34.66 5.41
CA LEU A 394 -10.84 35.24 5.45
C LEU A 394 -10.92 36.74 5.74
N SER A 395 -9.86 37.29 6.34
CA SER A 395 -9.71 38.73 6.58
C SER A 395 -8.71 39.33 5.60
N TRP A 396 -8.96 40.58 5.19
CA TRP A 396 -7.99 41.40 4.46
C TRP A 396 -6.77 41.80 5.31
N LEU A 397 -6.82 41.61 6.64
CA LEU A 397 -5.66 41.75 7.53
C LEU A 397 -4.74 40.53 7.41
N THR A 398 -4.12 40.39 6.24
CA THR A 398 -3.18 39.30 5.93
C THR A 398 -2.02 39.81 5.08
N THR A 399 -1.05 38.92 4.83
CA THR A 399 0.07 39.22 3.92
C THR A 399 -0.24 38.71 2.51
N PRO A 400 0.39 39.27 1.46
CA PRO A 400 0.27 38.73 0.10
C PRO A 400 0.65 37.25 -0.01
N LEU A 401 1.59 36.77 0.81
CA LEU A 401 1.93 35.35 0.87
C LEU A 401 0.81 34.52 1.53
N GLY A 402 0.27 35.01 2.64
CA GLY A 402 -0.85 34.35 3.33
C GLY A 402 -2.06 34.17 2.42
N ILE A 403 -2.47 35.22 1.69
CA ILE A 403 -3.60 35.10 0.74
C ILE A 403 -3.28 34.17 -0.42
N SER A 404 -2.03 34.15 -0.92
CA SER A 404 -1.64 33.29 -2.04
C SER A 404 -1.71 31.81 -1.64
N ASN A 405 -1.40 31.49 -0.39
CA ASN A 405 -1.56 30.14 0.14
C ASN A 405 -3.03 29.74 0.27
N GLU A 406 -3.87 30.64 0.79
CA GLU A 406 -5.32 30.41 0.85
C GLU A 406 -5.95 30.27 -0.55
N ALA A 407 -5.50 31.06 -1.52
CA ALA A 407 -6.00 30.99 -2.89
C ALA A 407 -5.63 29.66 -3.58
N GLN A 408 -4.43 29.12 -3.34
CA GLN A 408 -4.05 27.77 -3.82
C GLN A 408 -4.85 26.67 -3.11
N ALA A 409 -5.04 26.82 -1.80
CA ALA A 409 -5.83 25.90 -1.01
C ALA A 409 -7.33 26.02 -1.27
N ARG A 410 -7.77 26.99 -2.09
CA ARG A 410 -9.14 27.21 -2.54
C ARG A 410 -9.19 27.37 -4.06
N ASN A 411 -8.28 26.70 -4.78
CA ASN A 411 -8.27 26.72 -6.23
C ASN A 411 -9.60 26.18 -6.78
N ASP A 412 -10.07 26.79 -7.86
CA ASP A 412 -11.43 26.71 -8.43
C ASP A 412 -12.56 26.88 -7.40
N GLY A 413 -12.28 27.58 -6.29
CA GLY A 413 -13.15 27.68 -5.13
C GLY A 413 -13.57 29.11 -4.78
N PHE A 414 -14.58 29.19 -3.91
CA PHE A 414 -15.12 30.42 -3.38
C PHE A 414 -14.25 30.95 -2.23
N MET A 415 -13.98 32.26 -2.25
CA MET A 415 -13.12 32.91 -1.27
C MET A 415 -13.80 34.14 -0.63
N PRO A 416 -14.47 33.97 0.52
CA PRO A 416 -15.07 35.07 1.25
C PRO A 416 -14.01 35.89 1.98
N LEU A 417 -13.90 37.19 1.65
CA LEU A 417 -12.96 38.15 2.21
C LEU A 417 -13.67 39.31 2.91
N ASP A 418 -13.74 39.25 4.24
CA ASP A 418 -14.51 40.22 5.01
C ASP A 418 -13.68 41.45 5.40
N GLU A 419 -14.35 42.60 5.31
CA GLU A 419 -13.94 43.91 5.80
C GLU A 419 -12.55 44.37 5.34
N ILE A 420 -12.49 44.90 4.11
CA ILE A 420 -11.26 45.49 3.56
C ILE A 420 -10.70 46.61 4.44
N GLY A 421 -11.56 47.30 5.20
CA GLY A 421 -11.21 48.36 6.13
C GLY A 421 -10.36 47.90 7.33
N GLN A 422 -10.36 46.61 7.69
CA GLN A 422 -9.56 46.09 8.79
C GLN A 422 -8.06 46.08 8.50
N SER A 423 -7.65 46.12 7.23
CA SER A 423 -6.24 46.09 6.88
C SER A 423 -5.58 47.42 7.25
N THR A 424 -4.52 47.35 8.05
CA THR A 424 -3.71 48.53 8.40
C THR A 424 -2.67 48.88 7.32
N ASN A 425 -2.40 47.94 6.39
CA ASN A 425 -1.44 48.11 5.32
C ASN A 425 -2.13 48.09 3.95
N ARG A 426 -2.49 49.27 3.46
CA ARG A 426 -3.22 49.43 2.19
C ARG A 426 -2.40 49.00 0.96
N LYS A 427 -1.07 49.07 1.02
CA LYS A 427 -0.21 48.52 -0.04
C LYS A 427 -0.35 47.01 -0.15
N HIS A 428 -0.47 46.31 0.98
CA HIS A 428 -0.75 44.87 0.95
C HIS A 428 -2.10 44.58 0.31
N VAL A 429 -3.14 45.36 0.60
CA VAL A 429 -4.46 45.21 -0.01
C VAL A 429 -4.38 45.33 -1.54
N GLY A 430 -3.67 46.33 -2.06
CA GLY A 430 -3.46 46.49 -3.50
C GLY A 430 -2.68 45.32 -4.13
N ASP A 431 -1.60 44.90 -3.49
CA ASP A 431 -0.81 43.73 -3.92
C ASP A 431 -1.63 42.44 -3.91
N ILE A 432 -2.44 42.22 -2.87
CA ILE A 432 -3.34 41.06 -2.69
C ILE A 432 -4.37 41.06 -3.82
N ALA A 433 -5.10 42.17 -4.02
CA ALA A 433 -6.10 42.28 -5.06
C ALA A 433 -5.49 41.99 -6.44
N TYR A 434 -4.29 42.52 -6.73
CA TYR A 434 -3.59 42.26 -7.98
C TYR A 434 -3.23 40.77 -8.16
N SER A 435 -2.53 40.16 -7.19
CA SER A 435 -2.10 38.76 -7.33
C SER A 435 -3.27 37.80 -7.38
N LEU A 436 -4.29 38.05 -6.54
CA LEU A 436 -5.44 37.17 -6.38
C LEU A 436 -6.20 37.03 -7.70
N PHE A 437 -6.53 38.14 -8.36
CA PHE A 437 -7.30 38.12 -9.61
C PHE A 437 -6.46 37.84 -10.85
N ASN A 438 -5.13 37.97 -10.77
CA ASN A 438 -4.24 37.45 -11.81
C ASN A 438 -4.05 35.93 -11.74
N GLY A 439 -4.40 35.29 -10.62
CA GLY A 439 -4.27 33.84 -10.47
C GLY A 439 -2.83 33.34 -10.32
N VAL A 440 -1.89 34.22 -9.95
CA VAL A 440 -0.46 33.90 -9.96
C VAL A 440 0.24 34.49 -8.73
N GLY A 441 0.97 33.65 -8.01
CA GLY A 441 1.80 34.03 -6.88
C GLY A 441 3.09 34.72 -7.31
N LYS A 442 3.77 35.40 -6.37
CA LYS A 442 5.10 35.94 -6.62
C LYS A 442 6.11 34.78 -6.72
N ILE A 443 7.01 34.84 -7.70
CA ILE A 443 8.14 33.91 -7.81
C ILE A 443 8.98 33.98 -6.54
N GLN A 444 9.32 32.82 -5.97
CA GLN A 444 10.16 32.71 -4.78
C GLN A 444 11.39 31.87 -5.08
N GLY A 445 12.53 32.23 -4.50
CA GLY A 445 13.73 31.38 -4.55
C GLY A 445 13.53 30.07 -3.77
N ALA A 446 14.06 28.98 -4.31
CA ALA A 446 14.11 27.69 -3.61
C ALA A 446 15.33 27.64 -2.66
N LYS A 447 15.22 26.85 -1.57
CA LYS A 447 16.31 26.72 -0.58
C LYS A 447 17.59 26.12 -1.17
N GLU A 448 17.44 25.22 -2.14
CA GLU A 448 18.52 24.51 -2.82
C GLU A 448 19.04 25.25 -4.08
N GLY A 449 18.60 26.50 -4.31
CA GLY A 449 18.89 27.27 -5.52
C GLY A 449 17.80 27.15 -6.59
N GLY A 450 17.73 28.13 -7.49
CA GLY A 450 16.65 28.26 -8.47
C GLY A 450 15.37 28.88 -7.89
N ASN A 451 14.26 28.79 -8.62
CA ASN A 451 12.94 29.26 -8.18
C ASN A 451 12.07 28.07 -7.78
N ARG A 452 11.22 28.25 -6.77
CA ARG A 452 10.09 27.35 -6.50
C ARG A 452 9.10 27.39 -7.65
N ASP A 453 8.31 26.34 -7.79
CA ASP A 453 7.20 26.33 -8.73
C ASP A 453 6.27 27.52 -8.48
N LEU A 454 5.89 28.13 -9.60
CA LEU A 454 5.02 29.29 -9.58
C LEU A 454 3.62 28.84 -9.17
N ALA A 455 3.24 29.21 -7.95
CA ALA A 455 1.88 29.03 -7.46
C ALA A 455 0.88 29.67 -8.43
N ARG A 456 -0.06 28.85 -8.93
CA ARG A 456 -1.17 29.29 -9.76
C ARG A 456 -2.48 28.90 -9.10
N TRP A 457 -3.49 29.74 -9.29
CA TRP A 457 -4.83 29.46 -8.82
C TRP A 457 -5.85 30.13 -9.72
N ARG A 458 -7.09 29.69 -9.57
CA ARG A 458 -8.27 30.31 -10.13
C ARG A 458 -9.31 30.40 -9.03
N THR A 459 -9.79 31.59 -8.68
CA THR A 459 -10.68 31.76 -7.54
C THR A 459 -11.76 32.79 -7.81
N VAL A 460 -12.89 32.65 -7.13
CA VAL A 460 -13.93 33.68 -7.09
C VAL A 460 -13.96 34.29 -5.70
N ALA A 461 -13.59 35.56 -5.60
CA ALA A 461 -13.60 36.27 -4.32
C ALA A 461 -14.93 37.00 -4.10
N PHE A 462 -15.46 36.93 -2.89
CA PHE A 462 -16.57 37.79 -2.46
C PHE A 462 -16.11 38.63 -1.28
N SER A 463 -16.04 39.93 -1.50
CA SER A 463 -15.46 40.88 -0.56
C SER A 463 -16.47 41.89 -0.05
N THR A 464 -16.26 42.34 1.19
CA THR A 464 -17.06 43.40 1.81
C THR A 464 -16.19 44.58 2.26
N GLY A 465 -16.80 45.76 2.37
CA GLY A 465 -16.16 46.95 2.93
C GLY A 465 -17.12 48.12 3.15
N GLU A 466 -16.61 49.20 3.72
CA GLU A 466 -17.36 50.46 3.90
C GLU A 466 -17.29 51.37 2.65
N MET A 467 -16.24 51.23 1.83
CA MET A 467 -16.00 51.97 0.58
C MET A 467 -15.43 51.02 -0.49
N ASP A 468 -15.50 51.42 -1.76
CA ASP A 468 -14.93 50.65 -2.85
C ASP A 468 -13.38 50.58 -2.79
N LEU A 469 -12.80 49.61 -3.49
CA LEU A 469 -11.34 49.36 -3.47
C LEU A 469 -10.53 50.57 -3.98
N GLU A 470 -11.00 51.26 -5.01
CA GLU A 470 -10.29 52.40 -5.61
C GLU A 470 -10.23 53.57 -4.64
N THR A 471 -11.37 53.93 -4.04
CA THR A 471 -11.45 54.96 -2.99
C THR A 471 -10.58 54.57 -1.79
N TYR A 472 -10.62 53.30 -1.37
CA TYR A 472 -9.81 52.81 -0.26
C TYR A 472 -8.30 52.98 -0.48
N LEU A 473 -7.80 52.66 -1.68
CA LEU A 473 -6.39 52.78 -2.03
C LEU A 473 -5.95 54.24 -2.31
N THR A 474 -6.80 55.01 -3.00
CA THR A 474 -6.50 56.41 -3.38
C THR A 474 -6.38 57.31 -2.15
N ASN A 475 -7.11 57.02 -1.07
CA ASN A 475 -7.04 57.75 0.21
C ASN A 475 -5.63 57.73 0.88
N VAL A 476 -4.68 56.91 0.41
CA VAL A 476 -3.27 56.93 0.85
C VAL A 476 -2.29 57.18 -0.31
N GLY A 477 -2.78 57.71 -1.43
CA GLY A 477 -1.98 58.05 -2.60
C GLY A 477 -1.54 56.84 -3.47
N ILE A 478 -2.15 55.66 -3.28
CA ILE A 478 -1.88 54.50 -4.13
C ILE A 478 -2.78 54.59 -5.37
N LYS A 479 -2.17 54.74 -6.55
CA LYS A 479 -2.90 54.67 -7.82
C LYS A 479 -3.28 53.24 -8.15
N THR A 480 -4.56 53.02 -8.43
CA THR A 480 -5.12 51.79 -8.98
C THR A 480 -4.94 51.73 -10.49
N ASN A 481 -4.56 50.57 -11.01
CA ASN A 481 -4.53 50.35 -12.45
C ASN A 481 -5.93 49.95 -12.93
N VAL A 482 -6.41 50.50 -14.04
CA VAL A 482 -7.76 50.23 -14.58
C VAL A 482 -8.02 48.73 -14.76
N GLY A 483 -7.02 47.97 -15.22
CA GLY A 483 -7.13 46.50 -15.37
C GLY A 483 -7.35 45.73 -14.06
N GLN A 484 -6.96 46.28 -12.90
CA GLN A 484 -7.24 45.68 -11.58
C GLN A 484 -8.71 45.87 -11.18
N LEU A 485 -9.31 47.00 -11.53
CA LEU A 485 -10.70 47.31 -11.20
C LEU A 485 -11.71 46.53 -12.06
N VAL A 486 -11.32 46.13 -13.28
CA VAL A 486 -12.19 45.33 -14.16
C VAL A 486 -12.43 43.92 -13.62
N ARG A 487 -11.47 43.34 -12.87
CA ARG A 487 -11.59 41.98 -12.30
C ARG A 487 -12.25 41.94 -10.91
N LEU A 488 -12.49 43.09 -10.29
CA LEU A 488 -13.23 43.21 -9.03
C LEU A 488 -14.44 44.13 -9.24
N LEU A 489 -15.62 43.54 -9.36
CA LEU A 489 -16.87 44.29 -9.52
C LEU A 489 -17.20 44.99 -8.20
N ASN A 490 -17.08 46.32 -8.16
CA ASN A 490 -17.42 47.13 -6.99
C ASN A 490 -18.90 47.53 -7.08
N ILE A 491 -19.71 47.04 -6.14
CA ILE A 491 -21.16 47.21 -6.17
C ILE A 491 -21.62 47.90 -4.87
N PRO A 492 -22.21 49.11 -4.96
CA PRO A 492 -22.73 49.80 -3.79
C PRO A 492 -23.95 49.06 -3.25
N LEU A 493 -23.88 48.65 -1.99
CA LEU A 493 -24.97 48.01 -1.27
C LEU A 493 -26.04 49.05 -0.93
N GLN A 494 -27.25 48.80 -1.42
CA GLN A 494 -28.43 49.59 -1.08
C GLN A 494 -29.18 48.88 0.03
N ARG A 495 -29.66 49.65 1.03
CA ARG A 495 -30.52 49.08 2.07
C ARG A 495 -31.82 48.60 1.44
N ALA A 496 -32.31 47.45 1.90
CA ALA A 496 -33.65 47.00 1.58
C ALA A 496 -34.64 48.09 2.04
N THR A 497 -35.45 48.58 1.11
CA THR A 497 -36.52 49.56 1.35
C THR A 497 -37.80 48.89 1.78
#